data_AF-A0A1H9Z819-F1
#
_entry.id   AF-A0A1H9Z819-F1
#
_cell.length_a   1.000
_cell.length_b   1.000
_cell.length_c   1.000
_cell.angle_alpha   90.00
_cell.angle_beta   90.00
_cell.angle_gamma   90.00
#
_symmetry.space_group_name_H-M   'P 1'
#
loop_
_entity.id
_entity.type
_entity.pdbx_description
1 polymer ?
#
loop_
_entity_poly.entity_id
_entity_poly.type
_entity_poly.pdbx_seq_one_letter_code
_entity_poly.pdbx_strand_id
1 'polypeptide(L)'
;MVFRKLMAAFGAGVEVDTVLTNTGVRPGESLHGVVNFRGGNSDYKVEGIYIDLTAVVEVESGDNEYKTSYSFLRQQVAGTFQLTAGAQHQQPFQIAIPWETPISAIGGHPLHGMKLGVQTELALAGALDKGDLDPLFVSPLPAQEYVIAALDRMGFHFKKADLERGTLYGSTMPFFQEIEYHAGGQWRRHFNELELTFIAGPRQMDVILEADKRGGFLTSSHDAYNRFTVHYDGPPHAAEQALQQGLEQMARRRGWF
;
A
#
# COMPACT_ATOMS: atom_id res chain seq x y z
N MET A 1 18.53 -8.13 -5.55
CA MET A 1 18.67 -9.32 -4.68
C MET A 1 17.45 -10.19 -4.89
N VAL A 2 17.68 -11.48 -5.13
CA VAL A 2 16.67 -12.48 -5.51
C VAL A 2 15.65 -12.63 -4.38
N PHE A 3 14.38 -12.35 -4.68
CA PHE A 3 13.25 -12.60 -3.78
C PHE A 3 13.22 -14.11 -3.51
N ARG A 4 13.46 -14.53 -2.27
CA ARG A 4 13.41 -15.94 -1.90
C ARG A 4 11.96 -16.38 -2.01
N LYS A 5 11.64 -17.10 -3.10
CA LYS A 5 10.56 -18.08 -3.12
C LYS A 5 10.80 -19.01 -1.93
N LEU A 6 10.01 -18.88 -0.86
CA LEU A 6 9.82 -19.97 0.08
C LEU A 6 9.04 -21.04 -0.69
N MET A 7 9.79 -21.84 -1.44
CA MET A 7 9.30 -23.07 -2.03
C MET A 7 8.65 -23.86 -0.89
N ALA A 8 7.35 -24.10 -1.01
CA ALA A 8 6.71 -25.22 -0.35
C ALA A 8 7.64 -26.43 -0.49
N ALA A 9 7.95 -27.08 0.64
CA ALA A 9 8.86 -28.20 0.68
C ALA A 9 8.52 -29.20 -0.44
N PHE A 10 9.48 -29.43 -1.33
CA PHE A 10 9.36 -30.44 -2.37
C PHE A 10 9.22 -31.82 -1.68
N GLY A 11 8.06 -32.44 -1.86
CA GLY A 11 7.80 -33.84 -1.51
C GLY A 11 7.06 -34.03 -0.18
N ALA A 12 5.82 -34.56 -0.29
CA ALA A 12 4.91 -34.96 0.78
C ALA A 12 4.16 -33.83 1.52
N GLY A 13 3.23 -33.14 0.85
CA GLY A 13 2.33 -32.22 1.53
C GLY A 13 1.26 -31.59 0.63
N VAL A 14 0.29 -30.90 1.25
CA VAL A 14 -0.63 -30.01 0.55
C VAL A 14 0.16 -28.85 -0.05
N GLU A 15 -0.12 -28.52 -1.31
CA GLU A 15 0.49 -27.42 -2.06
C GLU A 15 -0.57 -26.36 -2.38
N VAL A 16 -0.16 -25.10 -2.38
CA VAL A 16 -0.99 -23.93 -2.74
C VAL A 16 -0.14 -22.94 -3.53
N ASP A 17 -0.72 -22.36 -4.57
CA ASP A 17 -0.11 -21.41 -5.50
C ASP A 17 -1.21 -20.48 -6.03
N THR A 18 -1.06 -19.18 -5.80
CA THR A 18 -2.01 -18.18 -6.27
C THR A 18 -1.51 -17.54 -7.54
N VAL A 19 -2.41 -17.43 -8.52
CA VAL A 19 -2.10 -16.79 -9.80
C VAL A 19 -3.04 -15.61 -9.99
N LEU A 20 -2.46 -14.41 -9.92
CA LEU A 20 -3.16 -13.16 -10.20
C LEU A 20 -3.36 -13.00 -11.71
N THR A 21 -4.55 -12.55 -12.11
CA THR A 21 -4.85 -12.24 -13.53
C THR A 21 -4.04 -11.03 -14.01
N ASN A 22 -3.88 -10.05 -13.12
CA ASN A 22 -2.99 -8.91 -13.29
C ASN A 22 -2.35 -8.60 -11.92
N THR A 23 -1.04 -8.38 -11.91
CA THR A 23 -0.30 -7.98 -10.70
C THR A 23 -0.35 -6.47 -10.45
N GLY A 24 -0.74 -5.69 -11.46
CA GLY A 24 -0.95 -4.25 -11.39
C GLY A 24 -2.43 -3.88 -11.20
N VAL A 25 -2.74 -3.11 -10.16
CA VAL A 25 -4.09 -2.58 -9.89
C VAL A 25 -4.02 -1.11 -9.50
N ARG A 26 -5.16 -0.43 -9.46
CA ARG A 26 -5.33 0.88 -8.83
C ARG A 26 -6.29 0.79 -7.64
N PRO A 27 -6.23 1.73 -6.69
CA PRO A 27 -7.21 1.80 -5.62
C PRO A 27 -8.64 1.86 -6.17
N GLY A 28 -9.58 1.12 -5.55
CA GLY A 28 -10.97 1.03 -5.99
C GLY A 28 -11.24 0.04 -7.14
N GLU A 29 -10.22 -0.52 -7.79
CA GLU A 29 -10.40 -1.58 -8.81
C GLU A 29 -10.68 -2.95 -8.16
N SER A 30 -10.96 -3.95 -9.00
CA SER A 30 -11.07 -5.35 -8.57
C SER A 30 -9.80 -6.13 -8.92
N LEU A 31 -9.25 -6.81 -7.92
CA LEU A 31 -8.20 -7.81 -8.11
C LEU A 31 -8.83 -9.17 -8.37
N HIS A 32 -8.36 -9.84 -9.41
CA HIS A 32 -8.84 -11.16 -9.82
C HIS A 32 -7.69 -12.16 -9.81
N GLY A 33 -7.98 -13.40 -9.40
CA GLY A 33 -7.00 -14.47 -9.41
C GLY A 33 -7.63 -15.83 -9.22
N VAL A 34 -6.79 -16.86 -9.22
CA VAL A 34 -7.15 -18.25 -8.96
C VAL A 34 -6.16 -18.83 -7.97
N VAL A 35 -6.68 -19.41 -6.89
CA VAL A 35 -5.88 -20.25 -5.98
C VAL A 35 -5.85 -21.65 -6.57
N ASN A 36 -4.68 -22.11 -7.01
CA ASN A 36 -4.42 -23.49 -7.37
C ASN A 36 -3.92 -24.24 -6.15
N PHE A 37 -4.48 -25.41 -5.87
CA PHE A 37 -4.03 -26.20 -4.73
C PHE A 37 -4.16 -27.69 -5.00
N ARG A 38 -3.29 -28.47 -4.36
CA ARG A 38 -3.22 -29.93 -4.51
C ARG A 38 -3.13 -30.62 -3.16
N GLY A 39 -3.95 -31.64 -2.97
CA GLY A 39 -3.89 -32.53 -1.81
C GLY A 39 -2.55 -33.27 -1.71
N GLY A 40 -2.07 -33.49 -0.48
CA GLY A 40 -0.86 -34.27 -0.24
C GLY A 40 -1.10 -35.78 -0.33
N ASN A 41 -0.40 -36.56 0.51
CA ASN A 41 -0.50 -38.02 0.54
C ASN A 41 -1.69 -38.56 1.36
N SER A 42 -2.43 -37.66 2.02
CA SER A 42 -3.58 -37.99 2.87
C SER A 42 -4.71 -37.02 2.58
N ASP A 43 -5.92 -37.44 2.95
CA ASP A 43 -7.10 -36.60 2.92
C ASP A 43 -7.03 -35.55 4.04
N TYR A 44 -7.45 -34.32 3.74
CA TYR A 44 -7.54 -33.22 4.70
C TYR A 44 -8.91 -32.55 4.66
N LYS A 45 -9.38 -32.09 5.82
CA LYS A 45 -10.52 -31.17 5.88
C LYS A 45 -9.98 -29.74 5.78
N VAL A 46 -10.35 -29.03 4.72
CA VAL A 46 -10.09 -27.60 4.57
C VAL A 46 -11.17 -26.84 5.33
N GLU A 47 -10.77 -25.91 6.19
CA GLU A 47 -11.70 -25.08 6.96
C GLU A 47 -12.13 -23.84 6.17
N GLY A 48 -11.21 -23.29 5.38
CA GLY A 48 -11.47 -22.25 4.41
C GLY A 48 -10.21 -21.90 3.60
N ILE A 49 -10.40 -21.13 2.54
CA ILE A 49 -9.32 -20.45 1.82
C ILE A 49 -9.52 -18.96 2.02
N TYR A 50 -8.47 -18.26 2.45
CA TYR A 50 -8.46 -16.84 2.71
C TYR A 50 -7.42 -16.15 1.84
N ILE A 51 -7.74 -14.93 1.42
CA ILE A 51 -6.81 -14.02 0.78
C ILE A 51 -6.70 -12.76 1.63
N ASP A 52 -5.46 -12.41 1.93
CA ASP A 52 -5.08 -11.22 2.67
C ASP A 52 -4.33 -10.25 1.75
N LEU A 53 -4.74 -8.98 1.72
CA LEU A 53 -3.89 -7.92 1.19
C LEU A 53 -2.95 -7.48 2.30
N THR A 54 -1.66 -7.55 2.04
CA THR A 54 -0.61 -7.34 3.03
C THR A 54 0.31 -6.20 2.65
N ALA A 55 0.87 -5.53 3.65
CA ALA A 55 1.87 -4.49 3.47
C ALA A 55 2.92 -4.54 4.58
N VAL A 56 4.17 -4.23 4.25
CA VAL A 56 5.24 -4.05 5.25
C VAL A 56 5.22 -2.62 5.76
N VAL A 57 5.06 -2.46 7.07
CA VAL A 57 4.87 -1.18 7.77
C VAL A 57 5.99 -0.98 8.79
N GLU A 58 6.49 0.24 8.88
CA GLU A 58 7.43 0.74 9.86
C GLU A 58 6.70 1.05 11.17
N VAL A 59 7.26 0.57 12.27
CA VAL A 59 6.69 0.67 13.60
C VAL A 59 7.71 1.28 14.54
N GLU A 60 7.46 2.51 14.96
CA GLU A 60 8.18 3.15 16.05
C GLU A 60 7.76 2.58 17.41
N SER A 61 8.75 2.26 18.24
CA SER A 61 8.59 1.78 19.62
C SER A 61 9.72 2.32 20.50
N GLY A 62 9.50 3.49 21.10
CA GLY A 62 10.52 4.20 21.88
C GLY A 62 11.62 4.69 20.95
N ASP A 63 12.88 4.37 21.26
CA ASP A 63 14.03 4.72 20.42
C ASP A 63 14.33 3.70 19.30
N ASN A 64 13.42 2.73 19.07
CA ASN A 64 13.60 1.69 18.06
C ASN A 64 12.53 1.75 16.96
N GLU A 65 12.95 1.43 15.74
CA GLU A 65 12.09 1.22 14.58
C GLU A 65 12.23 -0.22 14.10
N TYR A 66 11.12 -0.87 13.74
CA TYR A 66 11.15 -2.17 13.09
C TYR A 66 10.06 -2.28 12.02
N LYS A 67 10.26 -3.20 11.08
CA LYS A 67 9.30 -3.47 10.00
C LYS A 67 8.49 -4.71 10.32
N THR A 68 7.16 -4.64 10.16
CA THR A 68 6.27 -5.79 10.32
C THR A 68 5.24 -5.86 9.19
N SER A 69 4.76 -7.06 8.89
CA SER A 69 3.73 -7.27 7.87
C SER A 69 2.35 -7.10 8.50
N TYR A 70 1.50 -6.26 7.91
CA TYR A 70 0.10 -6.08 8.27
C TYR A 70 -0.80 -6.66 7.19
N SER A 71 -1.81 -7.45 7.60
CA SER A 71 -2.99 -7.70 6.76
C SER A 71 -3.96 -6.53 6.96
N PHE A 72 -4.27 -5.82 5.87
CA PHE A 72 -5.20 -4.68 5.90
C PHE A 72 -6.55 -4.97 5.24
N LEU A 73 -6.67 -6.13 4.61
CA LEU A 73 -7.93 -6.68 4.13
C LEU A 73 -7.83 -8.19 4.13
N ARG A 74 -8.80 -8.89 4.70
CA ARG A 74 -8.92 -10.35 4.64
C ARG A 74 -10.27 -10.75 4.10
N GLN A 75 -10.29 -11.64 3.11
CA GLN A 75 -11.52 -12.16 2.50
C GLN A 75 -11.47 -13.68 2.42
N GLN A 76 -12.53 -14.34 2.87
CA GLN A 76 -12.71 -15.78 2.65
C GLN A 76 -13.22 -16.02 1.22
N VAL A 77 -12.49 -16.84 0.47
CA VAL A 77 -12.79 -17.16 -0.95
C VAL A 77 -13.31 -18.58 -1.14
N ALA A 78 -13.14 -19.45 -0.15
CA ALA A 78 -13.81 -20.74 -0.07
C ALA A 78 -14.14 -21.12 1.38
N GLY A 79 -15.26 -21.81 1.56
CA GLY A 79 -15.68 -22.39 2.84
C GLY A 79 -15.03 -23.74 3.11
N THR A 80 -15.64 -24.51 4.02
CA THR A 80 -15.15 -25.83 4.42
C THR A 80 -15.44 -26.90 3.36
N PHE A 81 -14.45 -27.76 3.07
CA PHE A 81 -14.63 -28.92 2.18
C PHE A 81 -13.59 -30.02 2.47
N GLN A 82 -13.79 -31.19 1.87
CA GLN A 82 -12.82 -32.30 1.95
C GLN A 82 -11.85 -32.21 0.75
N LEU A 83 -10.56 -32.12 1.04
CA LEU A 83 -9.47 -32.21 0.07
C LEU A 83 -8.94 -33.64 0.05
N THR A 84 -9.25 -34.39 -1.01
CA THR A 84 -8.76 -35.76 -1.20
C THR A 84 -7.27 -35.77 -1.53
N ALA A 85 -6.56 -36.79 -1.08
CA ALA A 85 -5.15 -37.02 -1.37
C ALA A 85 -4.86 -36.94 -2.87
N GLY A 86 -3.83 -36.17 -3.25
CA GLY A 86 -3.39 -35.96 -4.63
C GLY A 86 -4.33 -35.16 -5.54
N ALA A 87 -5.56 -34.84 -5.10
CA ALA A 87 -6.54 -34.14 -5.93
C ALA A 87 -6.11 -32.69 -6.20
N GLN A 88 -6.29 -32.25 -7.44
CA GLN A 88 -6.00 -30.89 -7.88
C GLN A 88 -7.28 -30.08 -7.98
N HIS A 89 -7.26 -28.87 -7.45
CA HIS A 89 -8.41 -27.97 -7.41
C HIS A 89 -8.00 -26.54 -7.75
N GLN A 90 -9.01 -25.76 -8.16
CA GLN A 90 -8.89 -24.34 -8.44
C GLN A 90 -10.04 -23.60 -7.78
N GLN A 91 -9.72 -22.48 -7.12
CA GLN A 91 -10.70 -21.58 -6.55
C GLN A 91 -10.49 -20.17 -7.11
N PRO A 92 -11.33 -19.70 -8.06
CA PRO A 92 -11.28 -18.32 -8.51
C PRO A 92 -11.74 -17.37 -7.40
N PHE A 93 -11.21 -16.14 -7.40
CA PHE A 93 -11.62 -15.09 -6.49
C PHE A 93 -11.65 -13.71 -7.16
N GLN A 94 -12.39 -12.81 -6.53
CA GLN A 94 -12.42 -11.38 -6.81
C GLN A 94 -12.43 -10.62 -5.48
N ILE A 95 -11.57 -9.61 -5.36
CA ILE A 95 -11.42 -8.76 -4.18
C ILE A 95 -11.46 -7.31 -4.63
N ALA A 96 -12.29 -6.49 -3.98
CA ALA A 96 -12.28 -5.05 -4.20
C ALA A 96 -11.06 -4.44 -3.49
N ILE A 97 -10.22 -3.73 -4.22
CA ILE A 97 -9.06 -3.03 -3.66
C ILE A 97 -9.55 -1.80 -2.88
N PRO A 98 -9.24 -1.68 -1.58
CA PRO A 98 -9.61 -0.51 -0.80
C PRO A 98 -9.13 0.79 -1.44
N TRP A 99 -9.91 1.87 -1.34
CA TRP A 99 -9.52 3.17 -1.91
C TRP A 99 -8.26 3.75 -1.27
N GLU A 100 -8.01 3.45 0.00
CA GLU A 100 -6.82 3.89 0.73
C GLU A 100 -5.62 2.95 0.53
N THR A 101 -5.68 1.98 -0.39
CA THR A 101 -4.55 1.07 -0.66
C THR A 101 -3.31 1.89 -1.10
N PRO A 102 -2.16 1.71 -0.44
CA PRO A 102 -0.95 2.48 -0.75
C PRO A 102 -0.46 2.29 -2.17
N ILE A 103 0.13 3.33 -2.73
CA ILE A 103 0.80 3.26 -4.03
C ILE A 103 2.10 2.48 -3.86
N SER A 104 2.34 1.47 -4.68
CA SER A 104 3.60 0.70 -4.65
C SER A 104 4.35 0.71 -5.97
N ALA A 105 3.80 1.34 -7.02
CA ALA A 105 4.46 1.55 -8.30
C ALA A 105 4.03 2.86 -8.96
N ILE A 106 4.95 3.54 -9.65
CA ILE A 106 4.69 4.72 -10.47
C ILE A 106 5.27 4.49 -11.86
N GLY A 107 4.49 4.76 -12.92
CA GLY A 107 4.94 4.55 -14.30
C GLY A 107 5.34 3.10 -14.62
N GLY A 108 4.77 2.12 -13.90
CA GLY A 108 5.12 0.70 -14.01
C GLY A 108 6.38 0.28 -13.25
N HIS A 109 7.02 1.19 -12.51
CA HIS A 109 8.21 0.91 -11.71
C HIS A 109 7.87 0.83 -10.22
N PRO A 110 8.30 -0.23 -9.50
CA PRO A 110 8.08 -0.32 -8.06
C PRO A 110 8.72 0.84 -7.30
N LEU A 111 8.02 1.38 -6.30
CA LEU A 111 8.54 2.40 -5.41
C LEU A 111 9.50 1.79 -4.40
N HIS A 112 10.68 2.41 -4.27
CA HIS A 112 11.66 2.00 -3.28
C HIS A 112 11.11 2.22 -1.86
N GLY A 113 11.17 1.17 -1.04
CA GLY A 113 10.65 1.15 0.33
C GLY A 113 9.27 0.48 0.46
N MET A 114 8.49 0.42 -0.63
CA MET A 114 7.15 -0.17 -0.64
C MET A 114 7.18 -1.68 -0.89
N LYS A 115 6.47 -2.44 -0.04
CA LYS A 115 6.26 -3.89 -0.21
C LYS A 115 4.83 -4.25 0.14
N LEU A 116 4.02 -4.48 -0.89
CA LEU A 116 2.65 -4.97 -0.78
C LEU A 116 2.58 -6.38 -1.36
N GLY A 117 1.64 -7.18 -0.87
CA GLY A 117 1.45 -8.54 -1.37
C GLY A 117 0.04 -9.08 -1.21
N VAL A 118 -0.25 -10.15 -1.94
CA VAL A 118 -1.46 -10.96 -1.84
C VAL A 118 -1.04 -12.26 -1.16
N GLN A 119 -1.42 -12.40 0.10
CA GLN A 119 -1.12 -13.60 0.88
C GLN A 119 -2.31 -14.56 0.79
N THR A 120 -2.03 -15.82 0.50
CA THR A 120 -3.04 -16.88 0.52
C THR A 120 -2.86 -17.73 1.75
N GLU A 121 -3.96 -18.11 2.38
CA GLU A 121 -4.01 -19.07 3.47
C GLU A 121 -5.03 -20.16 3.14
N LEU A 122 -4.57 -21.40 3.10
CA LEU A 122 -5.38 -22.61 3.01
C LEU A 122 -5.38 -23.25 4.40
N ALA A 123 -6.47 -23.05 5.14
CA ALA A 123 -6.60 -23.47 6.53
C ALA A 123 -6.97 -24.96 6.63
N LEU A 124 -6.17 -25.74 7.35
CA LEU A 124 -6.29 -27.20 7.43
C LEU A 124 -6.61 -27.67 8.84
N ALA A 125 -7.73 -28.38 9.01
CA ALA A 125 -8.11 -28.91 10.31
C ALA A 125 -7.08 -29.93 10.83
N GLY A 126 -6.51 -29.66 12.00
CA GLY A 126 -5.56 -30.56 12.66
C GLY A 126 -4.20 -30.68 11.97
N ALA A 127 -3.86 -29.75 11.08
CA ALA A 127 -2.57 -29.71 10.39
C ALA A 127 -2.04 -28.27 10.29
N LEU A 128 -0.80 -28.12 9.84
CA LEU A 128 -0.23 -26.79 9.56
C LEU A 128 -0.84 -26.23 8.28
N ASP A 129 -1.37 -25.01 8.37
CA ASP A 129 -1.90 -24.26 7.23
C ASP A 129 -0.85 -24.09 6.13
N LYS A 130 -1.33 -23.96 4.90
CA LYS A 130 -0.49 -23.70 3.73
C LYS A 130 -0.75 -22.30 3.22
N GLY A 131 0.25 -21.71 2.59
CA GLY A 131 0.09 -20.38 2.03
C GLY A 131 1.06 -20.08 0.91
N ASP A 132 0.77 -18.97 0.26
CA ASP A 132 1.54 -18.39 -0.83
C ASP A 132 1.56 -16.86 -0.66
N LEU A 133 2.54 -16.18 -1.27
CA LEU A 133 2.66 -14.73 -1.23
C LEU A 133 3.11 -14.19 -2.59
N ASP A 134 2.19 -13.51 -3.26
CA ASP A 134 2.45 -12.80 -4.51
C ASP A 134 2.70 -11.31 -4.28
N PRO A 135 3.61 -10.67 -5.04
CA PRO A 135 3.75 -9.21 -4.99
C PRO A 135 2.52 -8.51 -5.58
N LEU A 136 2.12 -7.41 -4.95
CA LEU A 136 1.04 -6.53 -5.43
C LEU A 136 1.60 -5.16 -5.83
N PHE A 137 1.38 -4.77 -7.08
CA PHE A 137 1.76 -3.46 -7.60
C PHE A 137 0.53 -2.56 -7.72
N VAL A 138 0.54 -1.46 -7.00
CA VAL A 138 -0.57 -0.51 -6.95
C VAL A 138 -0.12 0.78 -7.60
N SER A 139 -0.71 1.10 -8.74
CA SER A 139 -0.49 2.36 -9.43
C SER A 139 -1.33 3.47 -8.78
N PRO A 140 -0.85 4.72 -8.80
CA PRO A 140 -1.62 5.88 -8.31
C PRO A 140 -2.97 6.01 -9.01
N LEU A 141 -3.95 6.67 -8.39
CA LEU A 141 -5.13 7.18 -9.08
C LEU A 141 -4.72 8.34 -10.03
N PRO A 142 -5.50 8.63 -11.09
CA PRO A 142 -5.20 9.77 -11.98
C PRO A 142 -5.03 11.10 -11.22
N ALA A 143 -5.83 11.34 -10.19
CA ALA A 143 -5.70 12.54 -9.34
C ALA A 143 -4.38 12.56 -8.54
N GLN A 144 -3.92 11.40 -8.05
CA GLN A 144 -2.63 11.27 -7.36
C GLN A 144 -1.46 11.48 -8.34
N GLU A 145 -1.56 10.94 -9.56
CA GLU A 145 -0.58 11.18 -10.64
C GLU A 145 -0.43 12.68 -10.94
N TYR A 146 -1.51 13.45 -10.97
CA TYR A 146 -1.43 14.89 -11.19
C TYR A 146 -0.66 15.61 -10.09
N VAL A 147 -0.89 15.26 -8.82
CA VAL A 147 -0.18 15.86 -7.67
C VAL A 147 1.31 15.49 -7.71
N ILE A 148 1.64 14.23 -7.94
CA ILE A 148 3.01 13.74 -8.04
C ILE A 148 3.75 14.46 -9.19
N ALA A 149 3.14 14.50 -10.37
CA ALA A 149 3.72 15.16 -11.53
C ALA A 149 3.86 16.68 -11.34
N ALA A 150 2.97 17.31 -10.57
CA ALA A 150 3.07 18.73 -10.23
C ALA A 150 4.26 18.99 -9.30
N LEU A 151 4.50 18.14 -8.30
CA LEU A 151 5.68 18.23 -7.44
C LEU A 151 6.98 18.14 -8.26
N ASP A 152 7.07 17.18 -9.20
CA ASP A 152 8.21 17.05 -10.09
C ASP A 152 8.45 18.33 -10.93
N ARG A 153 7.39 18.92 -11.50
CA ARG A 153 7.46 20.19 -12.24
C ARG A 153 7.88 21.37 -11.38
N MET A 154 7.46 21.38 -10.11
CA MET A 154 7.84 22.40 -9.12
C MET A 154 9.29 22.21 -8.61
N GLY A 155 9.97 21.14 -9.03
CA GLY A 155 11.37 20.86 -8.76
C GLY A 155 11.60 19.97 -7.54
N PHE A 156 10.57 19.41 -6.93
CA PHE A 156 10.75 18.38 -5.91
C PHE A 156 11.30 17.10 -6.55
N HIS A 157 12.12 16.36 -5.80
CA HIS A 157 12.72 15.12 -6.29
C HIS A 157 12.38 13.98 -5.34
N PHE A 158 11.77 12.91 -5.86
CA PHE A 158 11.43 11.72 -5.09
C PHE A 158 12.66 11.17 -4.32
N LYS A 159 12.47 10.87 -3.04
CA LYS A 159 13.49 10.35 -2.13
C LYS A 159 13.22 8.89 -1.80
N LYS A 160 12.08 8.60 -1.16
CA LYS A 160 11.61 7.24 -0.82
C LYS A 160 10.10 7.27 -0.57
N ALA A 161 9.50 6.08 -0.43
CA ALA A 161 8.18 5.94 0.16
C ALA A 161 8.15 4.75 1.12
N ASP A 162 7.43 4.90 2.21
CA ASP A 162 7.25 3.91 3.25
C ASP A 162 5.82 3.97 3.81
N LEU A 163 5.53 3.00 4.69
CA LEU A 163 4.27 2.93 5.42
C LEU A 163 4.57 3.08 6.88
N GLU A 164 3.98 4.07 7.51
CA GLU A 164 4.15 4.35 8.93
C GLU A 164 2.94 3.86 9.72
N ARG A 165 3.18 3.20 10.85
CA ARG A 165 2.10 2.73 11.72
C ARG A 165 1.37 3.91 12.35
N GLY A 166 0.06 3.95 12.18
CA GLY A 166 -0.81 4.97 12.75
C GLY A 166 -2.04 5.20 11.88
N THR A 167 -3.06 5.83 12.44
CA THR A 167 -4.28 6.16 11.70
C THR A 167 -4.45 7.66 11.65
N LEU A 168 -4.42 8.21 10.44
CA LEU A 168 -4.65 9.64 10.22
C LEU A 168 -6.12 10.00 10.41
N TYR A 169 -6.39 11.24 10.81
CA TYR A 169 -7.77 11.72 10.92
C TYR A 169 -8.48 11.64 9.55
N GLY A 170 -9.58 10.90 9.49
CA GLY A 170 -10.35 10.66 8.26
C GLY A 170 -9.90 9.45 7.44
N SER A 171 -8.86 8.74 7.87
CA SER A 171 -8.43 7.45 7.31
C SER A 171 -9.06 6.28 8.07
N THR A 172 -9.26 5.17 7.38
CA THR A 172 -9.68 3.89 7.99
C THR A 172 -8.54 2.88 8.15
N MET A 173 -7.34 3.21 7.64
CA MET A 173 -6.19 2.31 7.64
C MET A 173 -5.41 2.36 8.96
N PRO A 174 -4.80 1.25 9.40
CA PRO A 174 -3.96 1.18 10.61
C PRO A 174 -2.53 1.70 10.38
N PHE A 175 -2.24 2.18 9.18
CA PHE A 175 -0.99 2.82 8.74
C PHE A 175 -1.33 3.87 7.69
N PHE A 176 -0.37 4.72 7.35
CA PHE A 176 -0.47 5.65 6.23
C PHE A 176 0.82 5.63 5.41
N GLN A 177 0.70 6.03 4.15
CA GLN A 177 1.85 6.12 3.25
C GLN A 177 2.46 7.51 3.29
N GLU A 178 3.76 7.60 3.51
CA GLU A 178 4.53 8.82 3.30
C GLU A 178 5.32 8.67 1.99
N ILE A 179 5.15 9.65 1.09
CA ILE A 179 5.98 9.79 -0.11
C ILE A 179 6.89 11.00 0.12
N GLU A 180 8.17 10.74 0.33
CA GLU A 180 9.14 11.76 0.66
C GLU A 180 9.82 12.34 -0.59
N TYR A 181 10.04 13.65 -0.55
CA TYR A 181 10.72 14.41 -1.58
C TYR A 181 11.81 15.31 -0.99
N HIS A 182 12.95 15.41 -1.66
CA HIS A 182 13.86 16.52 -1.46
C HIS A 182 13.30 17.77 -2.14
N ALA A 183 13.33 18.90 -1.44
CA ALA A 183 12.94 20.18 -2.02
C ALA A 183 13.91 20.60 -3.13
N GLY A 184 13.36 21.17 -4.20
CA GLY A 184 14.13 21.74 -5.30
C GLY A 184 13.62 23.08 -5.79
N GLY A 185 14.27 23.61 -6.83
CA GLY A 185 13.94 24.91 -7.40
C GLY A 185 13.85 26.03 -6.36
N GLN A 186 12.77 26.81 -6.43
CA GLN A 186 12.51 27.90 -5.48
C GLN A 186 12.17 27.42 -4.05
N TRP A 187 11.82 26.15 -3.88
CA TRP A 187 11.36 25.60 -2.60
C TRP A 187 12.49 25.21 -1.66
N ARG A 188 13.73 25.01 -2.17
CA ARG A 188 14.93 24.73 -1.35
C ARG A 188 15.22 25.76 -0.28
N ARG A 189 14.80 27.00 -0.50
CA ARG A 189 14.94 28.05 0.51
C ARG A 189 13.93 27.86 1.64
N HIS A 190 12.79 27.22 1.42
CA HIS A 190 11.72 27.13 2.42
C HIS A 190 11.67 25.79 3.16
N PHE A 191 12.06 24.70 2.47
CA PHE A 191 12.00 23.34 2.98
C PHE A 191 13.29 22.59 2.59
N ASN A 192 13.73 21.65 3.43
CA ASN A 192 14.71 20.64 3.03
C ASN A 192 14.00 19.45 2.41
N GLU A 193 12.92 18.98 3.06
CA GLU A 193 12.15 17.80 2.67
C GLU A 193 10.65 18.06 2.78
N LEU A 194 9.88 17.39 1.93
CA LEU A 194 8.42 17.39 1.89
C LEU A 194 7.91 15.95 1.91
N GLU A 195 7.00 15.65 2.82
CA GLU A 195 6.23 14.42 2.89
C GLU A 195 4.85 14.65 2.29
N LEU A 196 4.40 13.68 1.49
CA LEU A 196 3.11 13.67 0.83
C LEU A 196 2.35 12.41 1.22
N THR A 197 1.14 12.60 1.74
CA THR A 197 0.23 11.50 2.10
C THR A 197 -1.13 11.69 1.43
N PHE A 198 -1.71 10.59 0.95
CA PHE A 198 -3.05 10.58 0.37
C PHE A 198 -4.03 9.79 1.24
N ILE A 199 -5.22 10.34 1.46
CA ILE A 199 -6.38 9.60 1.97
C ILE A 199 -7.41 9.58 0.84
N ALA A 200 -7.39 8.51 0.04
CA ALA A 200 -8.24 8.40 -1.14
C ALA A 200 -9.59 7.75 -0.81
N GLY A 201 -10.66 8.32 -1.37
CA GLY A 201 -12.01 7.76 -1.34
C GLY A 201 -12.56 7.58 -2.77
N PRO A 202 -13.84 7.21 -2.92
CA PRO A 202 -14.44 6.93 -4.24
C PRO A 202 -14.71 8.16 -5.12
N ARG A 203 -14.74 9.37 -4.54
CA ARG A 203 -15.10 10.62 -5.26
C ARG A 203 -14.08 11.74 -5.14
N GLN A 204 -13.25 11.66 -4.12
CA GLN A 204 -12.27 12.67 -3.77
C GLN A 204 -11.15 12.01 -2.96
N MET A 205 -10.02 12.69 -2.87
CA MET A 205 -8.96 12.36 -1.93
C MET A 205 -8.61 13.58 -1.11
N ASP A 206 -8.17 13.36 0.12
CA ASP A 206 -7.42 14.37 0.85
C ASP A 206 -5.94 14.19 0.58
N VAL A 207 -5.27 15.33 0.37
CA VAL A 207 -3.82 15.44 0.23
C VAL A 207 -3.30 16.11 1.48
N ILE A 208 -2.33 15.48 2.12
CA ILE A 208 -1.66 15.97 3.31
C ILE A 208 -0.20 16.22 2.96
N LEU A 209 0.28 17.40 3.34
CA LEU A 209 1.66 17.84 3.15
C LEU A 209 2.28 18.14 4.50
N GLU A 210 3.49 17.62 4.70
CA GLU A 210 4.31 17.92 5.88
C GLU A 210 5.73 18.28 5.44
N ALA A 211 6.41 19.20 6.13
CA ALA A 211 7.76 19.64 5.74
C ALA A 211 8.76 19.68 6.89
N ASP A 212 10.00 19.25 6.62
CA ASP A 212 11.10 19.20 7.59
C ASP A 212 10.79 18.47 8.90
N LYS A 213 9.98 17.40 8.85
CA LYS A 213 9.81 16.48 9.97
C LYS A 213 11.14 15.77 10.21
N ARG A 214 11.80 16.07 11.33
CA ARG A 214 12.91 15.25 11.81
C ARG A 214 12.31 14.14 12.67
N GLY A 215 12.02 12.99 12.04
CA GLY A 215 11.77 11.71 12.70
C GLY A 215 10.53 11.67 13.59
N GLY A 216 9.48 11.00 13.10
CA GLY A 216 8.40 10.51 13.94
C GLY A 216 7.38 11.55 14.42
N PHE A 217 6.17 11.06 14.69
CA PHE A 217 4.95 11.83 14.99
C PHE A 217 4.96 12.59 16.34
N LEU A 218 6.12 12.84 16.95
CA LEU A 218 6.17 13.42 18.30
C LEU A 218 6.46 14.92 18.37
N THR A 219 6.77 15.62 17.27
CA THR A 219 6.84 17.09 17.27
C THR A 219 6.45 17.75 15.93
N SER A 220 5.21 17.64 15.47
CA SER A 220 4.75 18.52 14.38
C SER A 220 4.46 19.91 14.94
N SER A 221 5.39 20.85 14.71
CA SER A 221 5.04 22.27 14.76
C SER A 221 3.92 22.50 13.74
N HIS A 222 2.79 23.09 14.17
CA HIS A 222 1.64 23.41 13.31
C HIS A 222 1.99 24.25 12.05
N ASP A 223 3.18 24.83 12.01
CA ASP A 223 3.67 25.67 10.91
C ASP A 223 4.12 24.87 9.68
N ALA A 224 4.27 23.54 9.79
CA ALA A 224 4.79 22.67 8.74
C ALA A 224 3.78 21.66 8.19
N TYR A 225 2.48 21.90 8.35
CA TYR A 225 1.39 21.01 7.94
C TYR A 225 0.36 21.72 7.04
N ASN A 226 -0.08 21.07 5.97
CA ASN A 226 -1.23 21.49 5.17
C ASN A 226 -2.08 20.30 4.74
N ARG A 227 -3.40 20.50 4.63
CA ARG A 227 -4.34 19.51 4.11
C ARG A 227 -5.34 20.18 3.20
N PHE A 228 -5.59 19.58 2.04
CA PHE A 228 -6.61 20.03 1.09
C PHE A 228 -7.27 18.83 0.39
N THR A 229 -8.48 19.03 -0.10
CA THR A 229 -9.25 18.00 -0.80
C THR A 229 -9.16 18.20 -2.31
N VAL A 230 -8.98 17.11 -3.04
CA VAL A 230 -9.03 17.05 -4.51
C VAL A 230 -10.23 16.19 -4.91
N HIS A 231 -11.21 16.80 -5.57
CA HIS A 231 -12.35 16.10 -6.15
C HIS A 231 -11.99 15.52 -7.53
N TYR A 232 -12.38 14.27 -7.80
CA TYR A 232 -12.02 13.58 -9.04
C TYR A 232 -12.77 14.08 -10.28
N ASP A 233 -13.92 14.71 -10.09
CA ASP A 233 -14.70 15.40 -11.13
C ASP A 233 -14.26 16.86 -11.35
N GLY A 234 -13.31 17.35 -10.55
CA GLY A 234 -12.70 18.66 -10.72
C GLY A 234 -11.75 18.71 -11.92
N PRO A 235 -11.44 19.92 -12.43
CA PRO A 235 -10.52 20.03 -13.54
C PRO A 235 -9.09 19.67 -13.10
N PRO A 236 -8.25 19.02 -13.94
CA PRO A 236 -6.92 18.55 -13.55
C PRO A 236 -6.01 19.62 -12.92
N HIS A 237 -6.12 20.87 -13.38
CA HIS A 237 -5.33 21.99 -12.86
C HIS A 237 -5.71 22.43 -11.44
N ALA A 238 -6.90 22.07 -10.95
CA ALA A 238 -7.32 22.43 -9.59
C ALA A 238 -6.44 21.75 -8.53
N ALA A 239 -6.03 20.50 -8.77
CA ALA A 239 -5.14 19.78 -7.86
C ALA A 239 -3.77 20.46 -7.75
N GLU A 240 -3.19 20.90 -8.87
CA GLU A 240 -1.91 21.61 -8.92
C GLU A 240 -2.00 23.00 -8.27
N GLN A 241 -3.09 23.73 -8.50
CA GLN A 241 -3.32 25.02 -7.83
C GLN A 241 -3.46 24.86 -6.32
N ALA A 242 -4.21 23.87 -5.85
CA ALA A 242 -4.36 23.59 -4.43
C ALA A 242 -3.03 23.19 -3.78
N LEU A 243 -2.25 22.35 -4.46
CA LEU A 243 -0.89 21.99 -4.05
C LEU A 243 0.01 23.23 -3.91
N GLN A 244 0.05 24.09 -4.93
CA GLN A 244 0.86 25.31 -4.90
C GLN A 244 0.44 26.22 -3.74
N GLN A 245 -0.86 26.44 -3.55
CA GLN A 245 -1.37 27.25 -2.45
C GLN A 245 -1.02 26.66 -1.08
N GLY A 246 -1.08 25.33 -0.94
CA GLY A 246 -0.68 24.63 0.28
C GLY A 246 0.79 24.86 0.62
N LEU A 247 1.67 24.69 -0.36
CA LEU A 247 3.11 24.93 -0.21
C LEU A 247 3.43 26.39 0.12
N GLU A 248 2.78 27.36 -0.54
CA GLU A 248 2.94 28.79 -0.23
C GLU A 248 2.49 29.13 1.19
N GLN A 249 1.38 28.57 1.65
CA GLN A 249 0.89 28.76 3.02
C GLN A 249 1.88 28.21 4.05
N MET A 250 2.41 27.01 3.84
CA MET A 250 3.43 26.42 4.71
C MET A 250 4.69 27.29 4.76
N ALA A 251 5.17 27.77 3.61
CA ALA A 251 6.35 28.62 3.54
C ALA A 251 6.15 29.99 4.25
N ARG A 252 4.96 30.59 4.18
CA ARG A 252 4.61 31.84 4.88
C ARG A 252 4.60 31.67 6.40
N ARG A 253 4.00 30.60 6.93
CA ARG A 253 3.90 30.36 8.38
C ARG A 253 5.26 30.25 9.07
N ARG A 254 6.27 29.78 8.34
CA ARG A 254 7.66 29.71 8.84
C ARG A 254 8.36 31.08 8.93
N GLY A 255 7.72 32.16 8.47
CA GLY A 255 8.26 33.53 8.50
C GLY A 255 9.12 33.95 7.30
N TRP A 256 8.94 33.34 6.13
CA TRP A 256 9.85 33.49 4.97
C TRP A 256 9.28 34.37 3.84
N PHE A 257 8.26 35.18 4.13
CA PHE A 257 7.66 36.17 3.23
C PHE A 257 7.33 37.47 3.97
#